data_AF-A0A8T0V5N3-F1
#
_entry.id   AF-A0A8T0V5N3-F1
#
_cell.length_a   1.000
_cell.length_b   1.000
_cell.length_c   1.000
_cell.angle_alpha   90.00
_cell.angle_beta   90.00
_cell.angle_gamma   90.00
#
_symmetry.space_group_name_H-M   'P 1'
#
loop_
_entity.id
_entity.type
_entity.pdbx_description
1 polymer ?
#
loop_
_entity_poly.entity_id
_entity_poly.type
_entity_poly.pdbx_seq_one_letter_code
_entity_poly.pdbx_strand_id
1 'polypeptide(L)'
;MGKGDHRDLESVSAFPPAGAYMIESPQLQWAFIRKVYALVAMQLLATVAVAAAVYFVPAIRRFFAARTPAAVAAFVAIIVAPIILLLPMVFLRKRHPINLVLLALFTVSMSLAVGLGCLSRKGIIIVEAASLTLVVVVGLTLYTFWAARRGHDFSFLGPFLAAACLILMLYWLAQVGQPDPDRPPLLLAFL
;
A
#
# COMPACT_ATOMS: atom_id res chain seq x y z
N MET A 1 -50.26 15.88 55.95
CA MET A 1 -49.13 16.63 55.37
C MET A 1 -47.85 16.04 55.95
N GLY A 2 -46.97 15.45 55.12
CA GLY A 2 -45.69 14.88 55.58
C GLY A 2 -45.39 13.54 54.93
N LYS A 3 -45.02 13.55 53.64
CA LYS A 3 -44.66 12.39 52.83
C LYS A 3 -43.27 11.91 53.28
N GLY A 4 -43.20 10.70 53.81
CA GLY A 4 -41.95 10.05 54.22
C GLY A 4 -41.08 9.70 53.02
N ASP A 5 -39.82 10.12 53.12
CA ASP A 5 -38.63 9.33 52.85
C ASP A 5 -38.76 8.22 51.80
N HIS A 6 -38.64 8.61 50.54
CA HIS A 6 -38.28 7.71 49.45
C HIS A 6 -36.95 8.18 48.86
N ARG A 7 -35.88 7.80 49.56
CA ARG A 7 -34.70 7.16 48.96
C ARG A 7 -34.14 7.90 47.75
N ASP A 8 -33.27 8.85 48.06
CA ASP A 8 -32.16 9.29 47.22
C ASP A 8 -31.24 8.08 46.89
N LEU A 9 -31.64 7.23 45.94
CA LEU A 9 -30.89 6.04 45.53
C LEU A 9 -30.96 5.77 44.02
N GLU A 10 -31.22 6.78 43.19
CA GLU A 10 -30.79 6.73 41.80
C GLU A 10 -29.40 7.35 41.72
N SER A 11 -28.46 6.52 42.15
CA SER A 11 -27.05 6.52 41.79
C SER A 11 -26.73 7.50 40.67
N VAL A 12 -26.00 8.55 41.04
CA VAL A 12 -24.98 9.15 40.19
C VAL A 12 -24.27 7.99 39.48
N SER A 13 -24.62 7.76 38.22
CA SER A 13 -23.92 6.82 37.37
C SER A 13 -22.51 7.38 37.20
N ALA A 14 -21.64 7.01 38.13
CA ALA A 14 -20.20 7.28 38.13
C ALA A 14 -19.46 6.53 37.01
N PHE A 15 -20.21 5.97 36.06
CA PHE A 15 -19.70 5.55 34.77
C PHE A 15 -20.07 6.65 33.77
N PRO A 16 -19.08 7.37 33.21
CA PRO A 16 -19.30 8.14 32.01
C PRO A 16 -19.99 7.21 31.00
N PRO A 17 -21.02 7.65 30.24
CA PRO A 17 -21.56 6.83 29.17
C PRO A 17 -20.39 6.34 28.33
N ALA A 18 -20.36 5.07 27.94
CA ALA A 18 -19.22 4.42 27.30
C ALA A 18 -18.78 5.04 25.95
N GLY A 19 -19.32 6.21 25.57
CA GLY A 19 -18.87 7.08 24.48
C GLY A 19 -18.26 8.43 24.93
N ALA A 20 -18.07 8.68 26.23
CA ALA A 20 -17.48 9.93 26.76
C ALA A 20 -15.95 9.91 26.84
N TYR A 21 -15.32 8.72 26.76
CA TYR A 21 -13.89 8.64 26.47
C TYR A 21 -13.73 8.56 24.95
N MET A 22 -13.06 9.55 24.35
CA MET A 22 -12.66 9.59 22.95
C MET A 22 -13.74 9.98 21.91
N ILE A 23 -14.44 11.10 22.13
CA ILE A 23 -14.61 12.04 21.01
C ILE A 23 -13.24 12.70 20.80
N GLU A 24 -12.29 11.93 20.25
CA GLU A 24 -11.25 12.56 19.46
C GLU A 24 -12.03 13.29 18.36
N SER A 25 -12.02 14.63 18.38
CA SER A 25 -12.89 15.43 17.50
C SER A 25 -12.88 14.82 16.09
N PRO A 26 -14.04 14.58 15.43
CA PRO A 26 -14.06 13.95 14.11
C PRO A 26 -13.04 14.61 13.17
N GLN A 27 -12.87 15.92 13.32
CA GLN A 27 -11.86 16.76 12.67
C GLN A 27 -10.41 16.23 12.81
N LEU A 28 -10.00 15.75 13.98
CA LEU A 28 -8.66 15.20 14.24
C LEU A 28 -8.49 13.80 13.61
N GLN A 29 -9.53 12.97 13.62
CA GLN A 29 -9.53 11.68 12.91
C GLN A 29 -9.45 11.88 11.39
N TRP A 30 -10.24 12.81 10.84
CA TRP A 30 -10.17 13.19 9.42
C TRP A 30 -8.81 13.79 9.05
N ALA A 31 -8.15 14.51 9.96
CA ALA A 31 -6.80 15.03 9.76
C ALA A 31 -5.73 13.92 9.77
N PHE A 32 -5.85 12.93 10.65
CA PHE A 32 -4.97 11.75 10.66
C PHE A 32 -5.14 10.94 9.38
N ILE A 33 -6.39 10.62 9.02
CA ILE A 33 -6.75 9.92 7.78
C ILE A 33 -6.13 10.66 6.58
N ARG A 34 -6.37 11.97 6.44
CA ARG A 34 -5.83 12.76 5.34
C ARG A 34 -4.30 12.69 5.25
N LYS A 35 -3.59 12.72 6.38
CA LYS A 35 -2.13 12.57 6.41
C LYS A 35 -1.67 11.21 5.92
N VAL A 36 -2.34 10.13 6.35
CA VAL A 36 -2.01 8.76 5.92
C VAL A 36 -2.25 8.59 4.42
N TYR A 37 -3.41 9.02 3.91
CA TYR A 37 -3.72 8.94 2.48
C TYR A 37 -2.77 9.78 1.63
N ALA A 38 -2.44 11.00 2.06
CA ALA A 38 -1.46 11.84 1.37
C ALA A 38 -0.07 11.20 1.35
N LEU A 39 0.34 10.59 2.46
CA LEU A 39 1.61 9.90 2.57
C LEU A 39 1.68 8.65 1.68
N VAL A 40 0.61 7.84 1.62
CA VAL A 40 0.52 6.68 0.72
C VAL A 40 0.53 7.11 -0.74
N ALA A 41 -0.19 8.18 -1.09
CA ALA A 41 -0.17 8.74 -2.44
C ALA A 41 1.23 9.19 -2.86
N MET A 42 1.95 9.89 -1.97
CA MET A 42 3.35 10.27 -2.23
C MET A 42 4.26 9.05 -2.37
N GLN A 43 4.06 7.98 -1.58
CA GLN A 43 4.81 6.75 -1.74
C GLN A 43 4.58 6.09 -3.10
N LEU A 44 3.33 6.05 -3.56
CA LEU A 44 3.00 5.47 -4.87
C LEU A 44 3.62 6.27 -6.02
N LEU A 45 3.56 7.60 -5.95
CA LEU A 45 4.24 8.47 -6.92
C LEU A 45 5.76 8.28 -6.89
N ALA A 46 6.36 8.21 -5.71
CA ALA A 46 7.78 7.94 -5.56
C ALA A 46 8.16 6.57 -6.15
N THR A 47 7.35 5.53 -5.94
CA THR A 47 7.59 4.22 -6.55
C THR A 47 7.57 4.27 -8.07
N VAL A 48 6.62 4.96 -8.67
CA VAL A 48 6.54 5.10 -10.14
C VAL A 48 7.74 5.89 -10.67
N ALA A 49 8.12 6.98 -10.00
CA ALA A 49 9.26 7.81 -10.41
C ALA A 49 10.58 7.03 -10.35
N VAL A 50 10.84 6.30 -9.27
CA VAL A 50 12.07 5.48 -9.14
C VAL A 50 12.05 4.31 -10.12
N ALA A 51 10.93 3.61 -10.28
CA ALA A 51 10.82 2.52 -11.26
C ALA A 51 11.05 3.02 -12.70
N ALA A 52 10.50 4.19 -13.05
CA ALA A 52 10.75 4.83 -14.33
C ALA A 52 12.23 5.20 -14.49
N ALA A 53 12.87 5.77 -13.47
CA ALA A 53 14.30 6.09 -13.51
C ALA A 53 15.16 4.85 -13.73
N VAL A 54 14.89 3.76 -12.99
CA VAL A 54 15.58 2.45 -13.16
C VAL A 54 15.43 1.93 -14.59
N TYR A 55 14.24 2.08 -15.18
CA TYR A 55 13.96 1.62 -16.54
C TYR A 55 14.61 2.50 -17.63
N PHE A 56 14.55 3.83 -17.51
CA PHE A 56 15.07 4.74 -18.53
C PHE A 56 16.60 4.84 -18.52
N VAL A 57 17.28 4.49 -17.42
CA VAL A 57 18.74 4.53 -17.34
C VAL A 57 19.35 3.31 -18.05
N PRO A 58 20.04 3.48 -19.20
CA PRO A 58 20.55 2.36 -19.98
C PRO A 58 21.72 1.63 -19.30
N ALA A 59 22.46 2.30 -18.42
CA ALA A 59 23.54 1.70 -17.64
C ALA A 59 23.02 0.60 -16.71
N ILE A 60 21.88 0.84 -16.05
CA ILE A 60 21.24 -0.12 -15.15
C ILE A 60 20.74 -1.33 -15.95
N ARG A 61 20.05 -1.09 -17.07
CA ARG A 61 19.61 -2.15 -17.98
C ARG A 61 20.74 -3.05 -18.45
N ARG A 62 21.87 -2.46 -18.88
CA ARG A 62 23.04 -3.22 -19.35
C ARG A 62 23.70 -4.02 -18.22
N PHE A 63 23.76 -3.45 -17.01
CA PHE A 63 24.31 -4.13 -15.85
C PHE A 63 23.53 -5.41 -15.51
N PHE A 64 22.19 -5.33 -15.48
CA PHE A 64 21.34 -6.50 -15.22
C PHE A 64 21.29 -7.48 -16.39
N ALA A 65 21.34 -7.00 -17.64
CA ALA A 65 21.39 -7.86 -18.82
C ALA A 65 22.69 -8.67 -18.93
N ALA A 66 23.81 -8.16 -18.39
CA ALA A 66 25.10 -8.84 -18.42
C ALA A 66 25.16 -10.12 -17.55
N ARG A 67 24.15 -10.36 -16.68
CA ARG A 67 24.05 -11.52 -15.78
C ARG A 67 25.36 -11.83 -15.02
N THR A 68 26.12 -10.79 -14.68
CA THR A 68 27.33 -10.92 -13.89
C THR A 68 26.97 -11.41 -12.47
N PRO A 69 27.89 -12.07 -11.75
CA PRO A 69 27.64 -12.45 -10.36
C PRO A 69 27.26 -11.24 -9.50
N ALA A 70 27.78 -10.05 -9.82
CA ALA A 70 27.40 -8.80 -9.18
C ALA A 70 25.94 -8.39 -9.48
N ALA A 71 25.46 -8.59 -10.70
CA ALA A 71 24.07 -8.32 -11.08
C ALA A 71 23.08 -9.28 -10.40
N VAL A 72 23.44 -10.56 -10.31
CA VAL A 72 22.62 -11.57 -9.59
C VAL A 72 22.59 -11.26 -8.09
N ALA A 73 23.74 -10.92 -7.49
CA ALA A 73 23.80 -10.52 -6.08
C ALA A 73 22.95 -9.26 -5.81
N ALA A 74 23.01 -8.26 -6.70
CA ALA A 74 22.19 -7.05 -6.60
C ALA A 74 20.69 -7.36 -6.73
N PHE A 75 20.31 -8.25 -7.65
CA PHE A 75 18.92 -8.69 -7.81
C PHE A 75 18.38 -9.34 -6.54
N VAL A 76 19.12 -10.31 -5.98
CA VAL A 76 18.75 -10.97 -4.73
C VAL A 76 18.67 -9.97 -3.58
N ALA A 77 19.65 -9.07 -3.47
CA ALA A 77 19.67 -8.05 -2.43
C ALA A 77 18.44 -7.12 -2.50
N ILE A 78 18.05 -6.68 -3.70
CA ILE A 78 16.89 -5.78 -3.89
C ILE A 78 15.57 -6.49 -3.55
N ILE A 79 15.42 -7.78 -3.86
CA ILE A 79 14.23 -8.56 -3.50
C ILE A 79 14.16 -8.85 -1.99
N VAL A 80 15.30 -9.10 -1.34
CA VAL A 80 15.36 -9.42 0.09
C VAL A 80 15.31 -8.17 0.97
N ALA A 81 15.80 -7.01 0.48
CA ALA A 81 15.81 -5.74 1.20
C ALA A 81 14.46 -5.34 1.83
N PRO A 82 13.29 -5.37 1.15
CA PRO A 82 12.01 -5.03 1.77
C PRO A 82 11.63 -5.99 2.91
N ILE A 83 12.01 -7.27 2.84
CA ILE A 83 11.76 -8.25 3.91
C ILE A 83 12.62 -7.94 5.13
N ILE A 84 13.90 -7.57 4.93
CA ILE A 84 14.78 -7.16 6.03
C ILE A 84 14.27 -5.85 6.65
N LEU A 85 13.81 -4.89 5.84
CA LEU A 85 13.30 -3.59 6.31
C LEU A 85 11.96 -3.69 7.06
N LEU A 86 11.19 -4.77 6.86
CA LEU A 86 9.96 -5.04 7.60
C LEU A 86 10.20 -5.21 9.11
N LEU A 87 11.28 -5.91 9.49
CA LEU A 87 11.65 -6.13 10.90
C LEU A 87 11.83 -4.82 11.69
N PRO A 88 12.77 -3.91 11.34
CA PRO A 88 12.97 -2.68 12.08
C PRO A 88 11.74 -1.76 11.99
N MET A 89 10.96 -1.82 10.90
CA MET A 89 9.73 -1.04 10.77
C MET A 89 8.68 -1.44 11.81
N VAL A 90 8.54 -2.75 12.10
CA VAL A 90 7.66 -3.24 13.17
C VAL A 90 8.16 -2.81 14.56
N PHE A 91 9.46 -2.93 14.83
CA PHE A 91 10.03 -2.59 16.14
C PHE A 91 10.05 -1.08 16.42
N LEU A 92 10.34 -0.24 15.42
CA LEU A 92 10.45 1.22 15.57
C LEU A 92 9.16 1.98 15.21
N ARG A 93 8.03 1.27 14.98
CA ARG A 93 6.73 1.87 14.62
C ARG A 93 6.26 2.98 15.55
N LYS A 94 6.60 2.92 16.84
CA LYS A 94 6.15 3.90 17.86
C LYS A 94 7.05 5.15 17.98
N ARG A 95 8.19 5.19 17.29
CA ARG A 95 9.17 6.31 17.37
C ARG A 95 8.99 7.26 16.19
N HIS A 96 8.24 8.33 16.41
CA HIS A 96 8.16 9.46 15.47
C HIS A 96 9.41 10.33 15.60
N PRO A 97 10.06 10.80 14.51
CA PRO A 97 9.73 10.66 13.08
C PRO A 97 10.43 9.48 12.39
N ILE A 98 11.21 8.67 13.12
CA ILE A 98 12.04 7.59 12.57
C ILE A 98 11.19 6.60 11.76
N ASN A 99 9.96 6.29 12.19
CA ASN A 99 9.01 5.46 11.45
C ASN A 99 8.75 5.95 10.01
N LEU A 100 8.72 7.27 9.77
CA LEU A 100 8.51 7.83 8.43
C LEU A 100 9.73 7.62 7.52
N VAL A 101 10.93 7.73 8.09
CA VAL A 101 12.18 7.50 7.36
C VAL A 101 12.32 6.02 6.99
N LEU A 102 12.03 5.11 7.93
CA LEU A 102 12.03 3.67 7.67
C LEU A 102 11.00 3.30 6.61
N LEU A 103 9.82 3.92 6.68
CA LEU A 103 8.77 3.73 5.69
C LEU A 103 9.21 4.23 4.31
N ALA A 104 9.83 5.41 4.20
CA ALA A 104 10.37 5.91 2.94
C ALA A 104 11.48 5.01 2.38
N LEU A 105 12.37 4.51 3.24
CA LEU A 105 13.42 3.57 2.84
C LEU A 105 12.83 2.24 2.33
N PHE A 106 11.79 1.73 3.01
CA PHE A 106 11.03 0.57 2.56
C PHE A 106 10.38 0.85 1.19
N THR A 107 9.75 2.01 1.00
CA THR A 107 9.17 2.42 -0.29
C THR A 107 10.23 2.46 -1.39
N VAL A 108 11.41 3.03 -1.13
CA VAL A 108 12.52 3.05 -2.10
C VAL A 108 12.96 1.62 -2.45
N SER A 109 13.12 0.75 -1.46
CA SER A 109 13.50 -0.65 -1.72
C SER A 109 12.47 -1.40 -2.58
N MET A 110 11.17 -1.22 -2.29
CA MET A 110 10.08 -1.77 -3.10
C MET A 110 10.05 -1.18 -4.51
N SER A 111 10.30 0.12 -4.66
CA SER A 111 10.35 0.77 -5.97
C SER A 111 11.47 0.25 -6.86
N LEU A 112 12.63 -0.09 -6.27
CA LEU A 112 13.72 -0.74 -6.96
C LEU A 112 13.32 -2.14 -7.41
N ALA A 113 12.67 -2.92 -6.54
CA ALA A 113 12.17 -4.25 -6.90
C ALA A 113 11.17 -4.21 -8.07
N VAL A 114 10.23 -3.25 -8.05
CA VAL A 114 9.30 -3.01 -9.16
C VAL A 114 10.05 -2.60 -10.44
N GLY A 115 11.01 -1.68 -10.32
CA GLY A 115 11.84 -1.22 -11.44
C GLY A 115 12.65 -2.35 -12.08
N LEU A 116 13.19 -3.27 -11.28
CA LEU A 116 13.86 -4.47 -11.79
C LEU A 116 12.91 -5.37 -12.57
N GLY A 117 11.69 -5.59 -12.08
CA GLY A 117 10.66 -6.36 -12.79
C GLY A 117 10.31 -5.76 -14.15
N CYS A 118 10.41 -4.43 -14.29
CA CYS A 118 10.24 -3.76 -15.58
C CYS A 118 11.40 -4.05 -16.56
N LEU A 119 12.61 -4.41 -16.11
CA LEU A 119 13.75 -4.62 -17.02
C LEU A 119 13.55 -5.84 -17.94
N SER A 120 12.76 -6.84 -17.50
CA SER A 120 12.54 -8.10 -18.22
C SER A 120 11.45 -8.02 -19.30
N ARG A 121 10.78 -6.87 -19.47
CA ARG A 121 9.65 -6.68 -20.41
C ARG A 121 10.02 -5.72 -21.54
N LYS A 122 9.24 -5.74 -22.63
CA LYS A 122 9.40 -4.78 -23.74
C LYS A 122 9.04 -3.37 -23.26
N GLY A 123 9.86 -2.40 -23.64
CA GLY A 123 9.73 -1.01 -23.22
C GLY A 123 8.37 -0.36 -23.46
N ILE A 124 7.79 -0.63 -24.63
CA ILE A 124 6.49 -0.08 -25.01
C ILE A 124 5.37 -0.59 -24.09
N ILE A 125 5.40 -1.88 -23.72
CA ILE A 125 4.42 -2.50 -22.83
C ILE A 125 4.52 -1.91 -21.42
N ILE A 126 5.74 -1.61 -20.97
CA ILE A 126 5.99 -1.06 -19.62
C ILE A 126 5.46 0.37 -19.52
N VAL A 127 5.75 1.22 -20.52
CA VAL A 127 5.29 2.60 -20.53
C VAL A 127 3.75 2.65 -20.59
N GLU A 128 3.13 1.79 -21.37
CA GLU A 128 1.68 1.66 -21.44
C GLU A 128 1.08 1.25 -20.09
N ALA A 129 1.57 0.15 -19.49
CA ALA A 129 1.11 -0.32 -18.18
C ALA A 129 1.35 0.70 -17.06
N ALA A 130 2.49 1.39 -17.08
CA ALA A 130 2.82 2.44 -16.11
C ALA A 130 1.89 3.65 -16.25
N SER A 131 1.57 4.07 -17.49
CA SER A 131 0.66 5.18 -17.75
C SER A 131 -0.76 4.91 -17.27
N LEU A 132 -1.29 3.71 -17.53
CA LEU A 132 -2.60 3.29 -17.03
C LEU A 132 -2.63 3.22 -15.51
N THR A 133 -1.60 2.62 -14.90
CA THR A 133 -1.48 2.54 -13.43
C THR A 133 -1.42 3.93 -12.81
N LEU A 134 -0.66 4.85 -13.41
CA LEU A 134 -0.54 6.23 -12.95
C LEU A 134 -1.89 6.96 -13.01
N VAL A 135 -2.60 6.87 -14.15
CA VAL A 135 -3.91 7.52 -14.32
C VAL A 135 -4.92 6.97 -13.30
N VAL A 136 -4.98 5.66 -13.11
CA VAL A 136 -5.88 5.02 -12.15
C VAL A 136 -5.53 5.40 -10.72
N VAL A 137 -4.25 5.35 -10.33
CA VAL A 137 -3.79 5.70 -8.97
C VAL A 137 -4.04 7.17 -8.67
N VAL A 138 -3.71 8.08 -9.60
CA VAL A 138 -3.96 9.52 -9.45
C VAL A 138 -5.46 9.79 -9.37
N GLY A 139 -6.26 9.22 -10.28
CA GLY A 139 -7.71 9.35 -10.28
C GLY A 139 -8.35 8.86 -8.97
N LEU A 140 -7.97 7.67 -8.49
CA LEU A 140 -8.43 7.13 -7.21
C LEU A 140 -7.96 7.96 -6.03
N THR A 141 -6.74 8.50 -6.07
CA THR A 141 -6.22 9.37 -5.00
C THR A 141 -6.99 10.67 -4.91
N LEU A 142 -7.25 11.33 -6.05
CA LEU A 142 -8.08 12.54 -6.07
C LEU A 142 -9.51 12.24 -5.64
N TYR A 143 -10.10 11.15 -6.12
CA TYR A 143 -11.45 10.73 -5.76
C TYR A 143 -11.57 10.42 -4.26
N THR A 144 -10.63 9.67 -3.69
CA THR A 144 -10.61 9.38 -2.25
C THR A 144 -10.40 10.64 -1.41
N PHE A 145 -9.55 11.57 -1.84
CA PHE A 145 -9.38 12.86 -1.16
C PHE A 145 -10.65 13.72 -1.23
N TRP A 146 -11.31 13.76 -2.40
CA TRP A 146 -12.57 14.48 -2.60
C TRP A 146 -13.70 13.87 -1.76
N ALA A 147 -13.83 12.55 -1.76
CA ALA A 147 -14.82 11.84 -0.97
C ALA A 147 -14.58 11.95 0.53
N ALA A 148 -13.32 11.87 0.98
CA ALA A 148 -12.94 12.12 2.38
C ALA A 148 -13.24 13.56 2.82
N ARG A 149 -13.24 14.52 1.88
CA ARG A 149 -13.63 15.92 2.16
C ARG A 149 -15.15 16.10 2.25
N ARG A 150 -15.93 15.29 1.51
CA ARG A 150 -17.39 15.36 1.49
C ARG A 150 -18.11 14.37 2.42
N GLY A 151 -17.38 13.48 3.08
CA GLY A 151 -17.96 12.48 3.99
C GLY A 151 -18.84 11.46 3.27
N HIS A 152 -18.52 11.11 2.02
CA HIS A 152 -19.28 10.10 1.30
C HIS A 152 -18.99 8.70 1.85
N ASP A 153 -20.04 7.97 2.21
CA ASP A 153 -19.94 6.58 2.66
C ASP A 153 -19.70 5.64 1.46
N PHE A 154 -18.54 4.97 1.47
CA PHE A 154 -18.13 3.99 0.45
C PHE A 154 -18.78 2.61 0.62
N SER A 155 -19.96 2.52 1.26
CA SER A 155 -20.59 1.25 1.59
C SER A 155 -20.87 0.37 0.37
N PHE A 156 -21.05 0.97 -0.81
CA PHE A 156 -21.25 0.26 -2.07
C PHE A 156 -19.94 -0.26 -2.71
N LEU A 157 -18.80 0.31 -2.33
CA LEU A 157 -17.50 -0.02 -2.91
C LEU A 157 -16.91 -1.29 -2.28
N GLY A 158 -17.21 -1.57 -1.00
CA GLY A 158 -16.77 -2.76 -0.28
C GLY A 158 -17.20 -4.08 -0.96
N PRO A 159 -18.51 -4.30 -1.22
CA PRO A 159 -18.99 -5.49 -1.91
C PRO A 159 -18.42 -5.63 -3.33
N PHE A 160 -18.30 -4.52 -4.06
CA PHE A 160 -17.76 -4.51 -5.41
C PHE A 160 -16.28 -4.90 -5.45
N LEU A 161 -15.44 -4.33 -4.57
CA LEU A 161 -14.03 -4.72 -4.47
C LEU A 161 -13.86 -6.17 -4.01
N ALA A 162 -14.69 -6.64 -3.06
CA ALA A 162 -14.64 -8.01 -2.58
C ALA A 162 -14.98 -9.01 -3.71
N ALA A 163 -16.02 -8.72 -4.51
CA ALA A 163 -16.38 -9.51 -5.68
C ALA A 163 -15.26 -9.50 -6.74
N ALA A 164 -14.70 -8.33 -7.06
CA ALA A 164 -13.59 -8.22 -8.00
C ALA A 164 -12.34 -8.98 -7.55
N CYS A 165 -11.95 -8.87 -6.27
CA CYS A 165 -10.83 -9.63 -5.70
C CYS A 165 -11.08 -11.14 -5.73
N LEU A 166 -12.30 -11.59 -5.42
CA LEU A 166 -12.65 -13.01 -5.46
C LEU A 166 -12.54 -13.55 -6.88
N ILE A 167 -13.08 -12.83 -7.87
CA ILE A 167 -12.97 -13.19 -9.30
C ILE A 167 -11.50 -13.25 -9.74
N LEU A 168 -10.68 -12.26 -9.37
CA LEU A 168 -9.24 -12.26 -9.68
C LEU A 168 -8.50 -13.43 -9.03
N MET A 169 -8.86 -13.77 -7.78
CA MET A 169 -8.25 -14.90 -7.07
C MET A 169 -8.61 -16.24 -7.72
N LEU A 170 -9.88 -16.42 -8.11
CA LEU A 170 -10.32 -17.60 -8.86
C LEU A 170 -9.63 -17.69 -10.22
N TYR A 171 -9.49 -16.58 -10.94
CA TYR A 171 -8.79 -16.54 -12.22
C TYR A 171 -7.30 -16.92 -12.09
N TRP A 172 -6.61 -16.40 -11.07
CA TRP A 172 -5.22 -16.78 -10.79
C TRP A 172 -5.09 -18.27 -10.45
N LEU A 173 -6.00 -18.80 -9.60
CA LEU A 173 -6.00 -20.21 -9.21
C LEU A 173 -6.29 -21.13 -10.41
N ALA A 174 -7.21 -20.74 -11.28
CA ALA A 174 -7.51 -21.44 -12.52
C ALA A 174 -6.29 -21.48 -13.45
N GLN A 175 -5.53 -20.38 -13.57
CA GLN A 175 -4.29 -20.36 -14.36
C GLN A 175 -3.17 -21.22 -13.74
N VAL A 176 -3.06 -21.31 -12.41
CA VAL A 176 -2.07 -22.20 -11.77
C VAL A 176 -2.39 -23.68 -12.02
N GLY A 177 -3.69 -24.02 -12.14
CA GLY A 177 -4.13 -25.38 -12.44
C GLY A 177 -3.97 -25.80 -13.91
N GLN A 178 -3.77 -24.86 -14.82
CA GLN A 178 -3.54 -25.15 -16.24
C GLN A 178 -2.03 -25.12 -16.56
N PRO A 179 -1.37 -26.28 -16.74
CA PRO A 179 -0.01 -26.32 -17.24
C PRO A 179 -0.03 -25.93 -18.73
N ASP A 180 0.25 -24.65 -19.01
CA ASP A 180 0.44 -24.17 -20.38
C ASP A 180 1.67 -24.84 -21.03
N PRO A 181 1.54 -25.53 -22.17
CA PRO A 181 2.67 -26.17 -22.85
C PRO A 181 3.68 -25.19 -23.47
N ASP A 182 3.30 -23.91 -23.66
CA ASP A 182 4.12 -22.89 -24.32
C ASP A 182 4.70 -21.80 -23.37
N ARG A 183 4.51 -21.92 -22.05
CA ARG A 183 5.04 -20.93 -21.10
C ARG A 183 6.43 -21.33 -20.60
N PRO A 184 7.46 -20.47 -20.70
CA PRO A 184 8.70 -20.72 -20.00
C PRO A 184 8.40 -20.78 -18.48
N PRO A 185 9.10 -21.66 -17.72
CA PRO A 185 8.89 -21.77 -16.28
C PRO A 185 9.00 -20.39 -15.66
N LEU A 186 8.10 -20.05 -14.72
CA LEU A 186 7.98 -18.72 -14.10
C LEU A 186 9.33 -18.11 -13.68
N LEU A 187 10.31 -18.93 -13.31
CA LEU A 187 11.68 -18.51 -13.02
C LEU A 187 12.42 -17.86 -14.21
N LEU A 188 12.20 -18.29 -15.45
CA LEU A 188 12.80 -17.71 -16.66
C LEU A 188 12.03 -16.48 -17.19
N ALA A 189 10.76 -16.29 -16.82
CA ALA A 189 10.03 -15.07 -17.19
C ALA A 189 10.46 -13.86 -16.36
N PHE A 190 11.03 -14.11 -15.17
CA PHE A 190 11.58 -13.10 -14.26
C PHE A 190 13.12 -12.96 -14.35
N LEU A 191 13.84 -13.88 -15.01
CA LEU A 191 15.31 -13.87 -15.20
C LEU A 191 15.73 -13.61 -16.65
#